data_AF-A0A2U1L3T8-F1
#
_entry.id   AF-A0A2U1L3T8-F1
#
_cell.length_a   1.000
_cell.length_b   1.000
_cell.length_c   1.000
_cell.angle_alpha   90.00
_cell.angle_beta   90.00
_cell.angle_gamma   90.00
#
_symmetry.space_group_name_H-M   'P 1'
#
loop_
_entity.id
_entity.type
_entity.pdbx_description
1 polymer ?
#
loop_
_entity_poly.entity_id
_entity_poly.type
_entity_poly.pdbx_seq_one_letter_code
_entity_poly.pdbx_strand_id
1 'polypeptide(L)'
;MEADCPNPPSKDKLDNLEELVGVPKPAEKTINNPSLVNPKGRKKLRIKGGKEQAFEKNKKNKNACSLCGETDGHNKRTCPKKYAAEDELDQPEVTREEDNLDQSEVTS
;
A
#
# COMPACT_ATOMS: atom_id res chain seq x y z
N MET A 1 75.82 -1.15 -8.19
CA MET A 1 75.22 0.16 -8.51
C MET A 1 73.73 -0.09 -8.59
N GLU A 2 73.01 0.21 -7.51
CA GLU A 2 71.54 0.18 -7.54
C GLU A 2 71.08 1.39 -8.36
N ALA A 3 70.34 1.13 -9.44
CA ALA A 3 69.72 2.18 -10.22
C ALA A 3 68.53 2.71 -9.41
N ASP A 4 68.67 3.91 -8.85
CA ASP A 4 67.56 4.69 -8.32
C ASP A 4 66.64 5.03 -9.49
N CYS A 5 65.63 4.19 -9.72
CA CYS A 5 64.65 4.41 -10.77
C CYS A 5 63.77 5.57 -10.32
N PRO A 6 63.83 6.75 -10.97
CA PRO A 6 62.99 7.87 -10.57
C PRO A 6 61.53 7.46 -10.73
N ASN A 7 60.78 7.45 -9.62
CA ASN A 7 59.35 7.23 -9.66
C ASN A 7 58.73 8.34 -10.53
N PRO A 8 58.16 8.00 -11.70
CA PRO A 8 57.64 9.03 -12.59
C PRO A 8 56.52 9.78 -11.86
N PRO A 9 56.44 11.10 -12.04
CA PRO A 9 55.39 11.89 -11.40
C PRO A 9 54.04 11.28 -11.78
N SER A 10 53.18 11.06 -10.79
CA SER A 10 51.86 10.49 -11.01
C SER A 10 51.03 11.49 -11.83
N LYS A 11 51.01 11.32 -13.15
CA LYS A 11 50.12 12.07 -14.03
C LYS A 11 48.69 11.63 -13.77
N ASP A 12 47.76 12.58 -13.74
CA ASP A 12 46.34 12.29 -13.69
C ASP A 12 45.90 11.48 -14.92
N LYS A 13 44.89 10.60 -14.74
CA LYS A 13 44.44 9.69 -15.80
C LYS A 13 43.92 10.41 -17.04
N LEU A 14 43.44 11.64 -16.87
CA LEU A 14 42.90 12.46 -17.95
C LEU A 14 44.01 13.04 -18.83
N ASP A 15 45.12 13.46 -18.23
CA ASP A 15 46.28 13.98 -18.95
C ASP A 15 46.99 12.88 -19.75
N ASN A 16 47.02 11.65 -19.21
CA ASN A 16 47.48 10.49 -19.97
C ASN A 16 46.54 10.16 -21.15
N LEU A 17 45.23 10.36 -20.98
CA LEU A 17 44.27 10.14 -22.05
C LEU A 17 44.45 11.20 -23.15
N GLU A 18 44.60 12.47 -22.79
CA GLU A 18 44.86 13.58 -23.73
C GLU A 18 46.15 13.33 -24.53
N GLU A 19 47.24 12.94 -23.87
CA GLU A 19 48.51 12.58 -24.53
C GLU A 19 48.34 11.40 -25.50
N LEU A 20 47.56 10.38 -25.11
CA LEU A 20 47.34 9.18 -25.92
C LEU A 20 46.41 9.40 -27.12
N VAL A 21 45.35 10.19 -26.95
CA VAL A 21 44.35 10.45 -28.00
C VAL A 21 44.62 11.72 -28.80
N GLY A 22 45.51 12.59 -28.33
CA GLY A 22 45.86 13.87 -28.95
C GLY A 22 44.72 14.91 -28.97
N VAL A 23 43.63 14.65 -28.22
CA VAL A 23 42.46 15.52 -28.16
C VAL A 23 42.45 16.22 -26.81
N PRO A 24 42.43 17.58 -26.78
CA PRO A 24 42.43 18.31 -25.53
C PRO A 24 41.16 18.01 -24.74
N LYS A 25 41.30 17.98 -23.40
CA LYS A 25 40.17 17.79 -22.48
C LYS A 25 39.07 18.82 -22.77
N PRO A 26 37.84 18.39 -23.05
CA PRO A 26 36.75 19.32 -23.31
C PRO A 26 36.45 20.16 -22.06
N ALA A 27 36.22 21.46 -22.25
CA ALA A 27 35.91 22.39 -21.18
C ALA A 27 34.60 22.05 -20.45
N GLU A 28 33.65 21.43 -21.15
CA GLU A 28 32.36 21.03 -20.62
C GLU A 28 32.07 19.55 -20.91
N LYS A 29 31.66 18.82 -19.87
CA LYS A 29 31.31 17.40 -19.94
C LYS A 29 29.86 17.20 -20.42
N THR A 30 29.62 17.41 -21.71
CA THR A 30 28.29 17.17 -22.29
C THR A 30 28.14 15.70 -22.65
N ILE A 31 27.46 14.94 -21.78
CA ILE A 31 27.06 13.55 -22.07
C ILE A 31 25.79 13.59 -22.89
N ASN A 32 25.89 13.28 -24.19
CA ASN A 32 24.73 13.11 -25.07
C ASN A 32 24.03 11.76 -24.76
N ASN A 33 23.35 11.69 -23.62
CA ASN A 33 22.54 10.54 -23.29
C ASN A 33 21.30 10.55 -24.21
N PRO A 34 21.03 9.49 -25.00
CA PRO A 34 19.82 9.43 -25.80
C PRO A 34 18.58 9.62 -24.92
N SER A 35 17.79 10.64 -25.25
CA SER A 35 16.72 11.14 -24.38
C SER A 35 15.59 10.14 -24.14
N LEU A 36 15.34 9.18 -25.04
CA LEU A 36 14.32 8.14 -24.86
C LEU A 36 14.65 6.89 -25.70
N VAL A 37 15.64 6.11 -25.30
CA VAL A 37 15.71 4.71 -25.74
C VAL A 37 14.73 3.90 -24.89
N ASN A 38 13.69 3.34 -25.51
CA ASN A 38 12.89 2.28 -24.90
C ASN A 38 13.75 1.01 -24.92
N PRO A 39 14.36 0.58 -23.79
CA PRO A 39 15.13 -0.65 -23.81
C PRO A 39 14.19 -1.80 -24.17
N LYS A 40 14.66 -2.65 -25.08
CA LYS A 40 13.94 -3.83 -25.55
C LYS A 40 13.48 -4.63 -24.30
N GLY A 41 12.17 -4.70 -24.08
CA GLY A 41 11.59 -5.35 -22.89
C GLY A 41 10.85 -4.44 -21.90
N ARG A 42 10.91 -3.10 -22.01
CA ARG A 42 10.16 -2.18 -21.12
C ARG A 42 8.78 -1.72 -21.62
N LYS A 43 8.25 -2.27 -22.72
CA LYS A 43 6.94 -1.82 -23.26
C LYS A 43 5.72 -2.34 -22.49
N LYS A 44 5.91 -3.24 -21.53
CA LYS A 44 4.86 -3.69 -20.61
C LYS A 44 5.50 -3.81 -19.24
N LEU A 45 4.82 -3.33 -18.20
CA LEU A 45 5.13 -3.71 -16.82
C LEU A 45 5.36 -5.22 -16.80
N ARG A 46 6.32 -5.67 -15.99
CA ARG A 46 6.66 -7.08 -15.80
C ARG A 46 5.37 -7.92 -15.77
N ILE A 47 5.27 -8.91 -16.66
CA ILE A 47 4.13 -9.83 -16.67
C ILE A 47 4.14 -10.56 -15.33
N LYS A 48 3.09 -10.36 -14.52
CA LYS A 48 2.94 -11.06 -13.24
C LYS A 48 2.74 -12.54 -13.50
N GLY A 49 3.49 -13.38 -12.81
CA GLY A 49 3.29 -14.83 -12.86
C GLY A 49 1.93 -15.23 -12.29
N GLY A 50 1.43 -16.41 -12.64
CA GLY A 50 0.13 -16.90 -12.19
C GLY A 50 -0.02 -16.91 -10.65
N LYS A 51 1.07 -17.28 -9.95
CA LYS A 51 1.14 -17.26 -8.48
C LYS A 51 0.93 -15.85 -7.90
N GLU A 52 1.54 -14.84 -8.52
CA GLU A 52 1.42 -13.45 -8.06
C GLU A 52 0.01 -12.90 -8.30
N GLN A 53 -0.56 -13.18 -9.48
CA GLN A 53 -1.94 -12.81 -9.78
C GLN A 53 -2.92 -13.47 -8.81
N ALA A 54 -2.69 -14.73 -8.42
CA ALA A 54 -3.51 -15.44 -7.46
C ALA A 54 -3.42 -14.81 -6.06
N PHE A 55 -2.22 -14.44 -5.58
CA PHE A 55 -2.07 -13.76 -4.30
C PHE A 55 -2.77 -12.41 -4.25
N GLU A 56 -2.69 -11.62 -5.32
CA GLU A 56 -3.38 -10.32 -5.39
C GLU A 56 -4.90 -10.49 -5.35
N LYS A 57 -5.44 -11.45 -6.12
CA LYS A 57 -6.88 -11.76 -6.12
C LYS A 57 -7.36 -12.34 -4.79
N ASN A 58 -6.51 -13.08 -4.08
CA ASN A 58 -6.83 -13.68 -2.79
C ASN A 58 -6.60 -12.73 -1.60
N LYS A 59 -6.04 -11.53 -1.82
CA LYS A 59 -5.77 -10.54 -0.77
C LYS A 59 -7.07 -9.92 -0.25
N LYS A 60 -7.83 -10.69 0.53
CA LYS A 60 -8.96 -10.20 1.32
C LYS A 60 -8.43 -9.49 2.56
N ASN A 61 -9.08 -8.39 2.92
CA ASN A 61 -8.84 -7.66 4.15
C ASN A 61 -9.28 -8.53 5.34
N LYS A 62 -8.33 -9.26 5.95
CA LYS A 62 -8.58 -10.18 7.07
C LYS A 62 -9.25 -9.52 8.30
N ASN A 63 -9.23 -8.19 8.36
CA ASN A 63 -9.73 -7.39 9.48
C ASN A 63 -11.06 -6.69 9.19
N ALA A 64 -11.68 -6.92 8.04
CA ALA A 64 -12.99 -6.35 7.75
C ALA A 64 -14.12 -7.18 8.36
N CYS A 65 -15.09 -6.49 8.95
CA CYS A 65 -16.33 -7.09 9.40
C CYS A 65 -17.08 -7.69 8.21
N SER A 66 -17.43 -8.98 8.27
CA SER A 66 -18.14 -9.64 7.17
C SER A 66 -19.59 -9.20 6.99
N LEU A 67 -20.14 -8.39 7.90
CA LEU A 67 -21.49 -7.81 7.76
C LEU A 67 -21.49 -6.45 7.08
N CYS A 68 -20.65 -5.53 7.55
CA CYS A 68 -20.64 -4.15 7.06
C CYS A 68 -19.42 -3.80 6.20
N GLY A 69 -18.42 -4.68 6.12
CA GLY A 69 -17.19 -4.46 5.35
C GLY A 69 -16.16 -3.53 6.01
N GLU A 70 -16.48 -2.91 7.15
CA GLU A 70 -15.60 -1.96 7.83
C GLU A 70 -14.47 -2.65 8.58
N THR A 71 -13.32 -1.98 8.66
CA THR A 71 -12.12 -2.45 9.39
C THR A 71 -11.97 -1.82 10.77
N ASP A 72 -13.04 -1.25 11.31
CA ASP A 72 -13.12 -0.51 12.58
C ASP A 72 -12.98 -1.39 13.84
N GLY A 73 -12.11 -2.40 13.80
CA GLY A 73 -11.78 -3.22 14.96
C GLY A 73 -12.91 -4.13 15.47
N HIS A 74 -13.98 -4.32 14.69
CA HIS A 74 -15.09 -5.20 15.05
C HIS A 74 -15.26 -6.32 14.00
N ASN A 75 -15.91 -7.41 14.40
CA ASN A 75 -16.19 -8.54 13.52
C ASN A 75 -17.70 -8.70 13.31
N LYS A 76 -18.11 -9.68 12.49
CA LYS A 76 -19.52 -9.99 12.27
C LYS A 76 -20.30 -10.20 13.58
N ARG A 77 -19.70 -10.67 14.67
CA ARG A 77 -20.42 -10.90 15.94
C ARG A 77 -20.68 -9.59 16.69
N THR A 78 -19.70 -8.69 16.70
CA THR A 78 -19.72 -7.42 17.44
C THR A 78 -20.05 -6.20 16.57
N CYS A 79 -20.61 -6.39 15.38
CA CYS A 79 -20.90 -5.30 14.46
C CYS A 79 -22.02 -4.40 15.00
N PRO A 80 -21.79 -3.08 15.18
CA PRO A 80 -22.78 -2.17 15.74
C PRO A 80 -24.02 -2.03 14.84
N LYS A 81 -23.85 -2.15 13.52
CA LYS A 81 -24.97 -2.14 12.54
C LYS A 81 -25.96 -3.29 12.72
N LYS A 82 -25.63 -4.34 13.49
CA LYS A 82 -26.59 -5.38 13.83
C LYS A 82 -27.73 -4.88 14.71
N TYR A 83 -27.42 -3.94 15.61
CA TYR A 83 -28.35 -3.48 16.65
C TYR A 83 -29.07 -2.20 16.23
N ALA A 84 -28.58 -1.49 15.21
CA ALA A 84 -29.16 -0.26 14.70
C ALA A 84 -30.40 -0.47 13.79
N ALA A 85 -30.79 -1.71 13.49
CA ALA A 85 -31.92 -2.01 12.60
C ALA A 85 -33.26 -2.18 13.33
N GLU A 86 -33.29 -2.11 14.67
CA GLU A 86 -34.45 -2.48 15.49
C GLU A 86 -35.15 -1.27 16.15
N ASP A 87 -34.71 -0.03 15.86
CA ASP A 87 -35.14 1.19 16.57
C ASP A 87 -35.91 2.21 15.68
N GLU A 88 -36.64 1.75 14.65
CA GLU A 88 -37.41 2.69 13.79
C GLU A 88 -38.87 2.26 13.48
N LEU A 89 -39.45 1.31 14.20
CA LEU A 89 -40.91 1.06 14.15
C LEU A 89 -41.40 0.47 15.47
N ASP A 90 -41.71 1.31 16.46
CA ASP A 90 -42.94 1.19 17.25
C ASP A 90 -43.10 2.40 18.19
N GLN A 91 -43.79 3.43 17.72
CA GLN A 91 -44.57 4.29 18.62
C GLN A 91 -45.97 4.40 18.04
N PRO A 92 -46.95 3.75 18.68
CA PRO A 92 -48.24 4.41 18.85
C PRO A 92 -48.67 4.45 20.32
N GLU A 93 -48.83 5.69 20.76
CA GLU A 93 -49.97 6.20 21.52
C GLU A 93 -50.34 5.57 22.87
N VAL A 94 -50.11 6.40 23.88
CA VAL A 94 -50.66 6.36 25.24
C VAL A 94 -52.19 6.28 25.27
N THR A 95 -52.75 5.29 25.97
CA THR A 95 -53.94 5.51 26.80
C THR A 95 -53.66 5.01 28.21
N ARG A 96 -53.69 5.96 29.15
CA ARG A 96 -53.70 5.70 30.59
C ARG A 96 -55.17 5.55 30.98
N GLU A 97 -55.57 4.38 31.40
CA GLU A 97 -56.75 4.23 32.26
C GLU A 97 -56.33 3.41 33.48
N GLU A 98 -56.48 4.08 34.61
CA GLU A 98 -56.04 3.72 35.93
C GLU A 98 -57.04 2.76 36.58
N ASP A 99 -56.47 1.73 37.22
CA ASP A 99 -56.78 1.24 38.56
C ASP A 99 -58.19 0.71 38.91
N ASN A 100 -58.15 -0.25 39.87
CA ASN A 100 -59.22 -0.62 40.81
C ASN A 100 -60.22 -1.68 40.30
N LEU A 101 -60.59 -2.78 41.00
CA LEU A 101 -60.32 -3.30 42.34
C LEU A 101 -61.07 -4.65 42.49
N ASP A 102 -60.43 -5.62 43.17
CA ASP A 102 -61.01 -6.63 44.09
C ASP A 102 -62.11 -7.60 43.58
N GLN A 103 -61.83 -8.91 43.61
CA GLN A 103 -62.19 -9.77 44.76
C GLN A 103 -61.82 -11.24 44.50
N SER A 104 -61.48 -11.91 45.60
CA SER A 104 -61.63 -13.35 45.89
C SER A 104 -62.83 -14.00 45.17
N GLU A 105 -63.00 -15.32 45.01
CA GLU A 105 -63.04 -16.34 46.05
C GLU A 105 -63.04 -17.77 45.42
N VAL A 106 -62.43 -18.69 46.17
CA VAL A 106 -62.92 -20.04 46.49
C VAL A 106 -62.88 -21.17 45.44
N THR A 107 -62.20 -22.21 45.91
CA THR A 107 -62.09 -23.62 45.49
C THR A 107 -63.41 -24.32 45.15
N SER A 108 -63.35 -25.28 44.21
CA SER A 108 -64.12 -26.54 44.21
C SER A 108 -63.39 -27.60 43.40
#